data_AF-A0A356RD26-F1
#
_entry.id   AF-A0A356RD26-F1
#
_cell.length_a   1.000
_cell.length_b   1.000
_cell.length_c   1.000
_cell.angle_alpha   90.00
_cell.angle_beta   90.00
_cell.angle_gamma   90.00
#
_symmetry.space_group_name_H-M   'P 1'
#
loop_
_entity.id
_entity.type
_entity.pdbx_description
1 polymer ?
#
loop_
_entity_poly.entity_id
_entity_poly.type
_entity_poly.pdbx_seq_one_letter_code
_entity_poly.pdbx_strand_id
1 'polypeptide(L)'
;MTNKNGEPTQKALWDNDKLEAFQQEILHRHVYALEQNSTLDLTGVVFPSKQNFSNITFPSVSFAKAMFSGGASFRGATFGGEAEFGEATFSRTTGFQEAIFSQNAGFDGVTFSGGVRFVKATFKGGAMFRRATFNTSITFEEADFNMTAAFEKATFSEAAEFNNTTFQGNARFKNATFRRGGLFGRSTFRRDARFERATFDGISWFESATFNGNAEFEGAVFSGPAEFENVRFCNSASFGASSPYAENDNPKAS
;
A
#
# COMPACT_ATOMS: atom_id res chain seq x y z
N MET A 1 -31.28 -10.93 -6.93
CA MET A 1 -31.33 -9.57 -6.35
C MET A 1 -31.04 -8.57 -7.45
N THR A 2 -31.96 -7.66 -7.73
CA THR A 2 -31.83 -6.60 -8.75
C THR A 2 -31.35 -5.29 -8.11
N ASN A 3 -30.70 -4.41 -8.87
CA ASN A 3 -30.36 -3.06 -8.42
C ASN A 3 -31.63 -2.17 -8.37
N LYS A 4 -31.47 -0.90 -7.95
CA LYS A 4 -32.58 0.08 -7.87
C LYS A 4 -33.28 0.33 -9.22
N ASN A 5 -32.69 -0.12 -10.33
CA ASN A 5 -33.20 0.03 -11.70
C ASN A 5 -33.81 -1.28 -12.26
N GLY A 6 -33.93 -2.34 -11.45
CA GLY A 6 -34.51 -3.62 -11.88
C GLY A 6 -33.56 -4.53 -12.67
N GLU A 7 -32.30 -4.11 -12.88
CA GLU A 7 -31.30 -4.96 -13.53
C GLU A 7 -30.74 -5.98 -12.54
N PRO A 8 -30.45 -7.22 -12.96
CA PRO A 8 -29.75 -8.18 -12.11
C PRO A 8 -28.46 -7.54 -11.58
N THR A 9 -28.26 -7.54 -10.26
CA THR A 9 -26.95 -7.16 -9.71
C THR A 9 -25.88 -8.05 -10.35
N GLN A 10 -24.63 -7.57 -10.52
CA GLN A 10 -23.55 -8.42 -11.05
C GLN A 10 -23.51 -9.79 -10.33
N LYS A 11 -23.76 -9.83 -9.02
CA LYS A 11 -23.87 -11.05 -8.21
C LYS A 11 -24.97 -12.03 -8.66
N ALA A 12 -26.02 -11.58 -9.33
CA ALA A 12 -27.09 -12.40 -9.91
C ALA A 12 -26.72 -13.03 -11.27
N LEU A 13 -25.58 -12.65 -11.88
CA LEU A 13 -25.10 -13.20 -13.15
C LEU A 13 -24.12 -14.37 -12.98
N TRP A 14 -23.58 -14.57 -11.77
CA TRP A 14 -22.56 -15.58 -11.45
C TRP A 14 -23.17 -16.71 -10.61
N ASP A 15 -23.59 -17.79 -11.28
CA ASP A 15 -23.88 -19.07 -10.63
C ASP A 15 -22.56 -19.82 -10.31
N ASN A 16 -22.68 -20.94 -9.59
CA ASN A 16 -21.51 -21.71 -9.16
C ASN A 16 -20.71 -22.26 -10.35
N ASP A 17 -21.38 -22.70 -11.41
CA ASP A 17 -20.74 -23.31 -12.58
C ASP A 17 -19.90 -22.26 -13.33
N LYS A 18 -20.42 -21.04 -13.50
CA LYS A 18 -19.67 -19.93 -14.10
C LYS A 18 -18.50 -19.49 -13.23
N LEU A 19 -18.65 -19.51 -11.91
CA LEU A 19 -17.56 -19.20 -10.99
C LEU A 19 -16.45 -20.26 -11.08
N GLU A 20 -16.81 -21.54 -11.15
CA GLU A 20 -15.86 -22.63 -11.30
C GLU A 20 -15.13 -22.55 -12.64
N ALA A 21 -15.86 -22.37 -13.76
CA ALA A 21 -15.27 -22.19 -15.07
C ALA A 21 -14.29 -20.99 -15.12
N PHE A 22 -14.66 -19.87 -14.48
CA PHE A 22 -13.78 -18.71 -14.35
C PHE A 22 -12.53 -19.02 -13.52
N GLN A 23 -12.66 -19.72 -12.38
CA GLN A 23 -11.50 -20.12 -11.57
C GLN A 23 -10.54 -21.02 -12.37
N GLN A 24 -11.08 -21.98 -13.13
CA GLN A 24 -10.29 -22.88 -13.98
C GLN A 24 -9.58 -22.12 -15.10
N GLU A 25 -10.23 -21.13 -15.72
CA GLU A 25 -9.61 -20.29 -16.74
C GLU A 25 -8.43 -19.48 -16.17
N ILE A 26 -8.59 -18.87 -15.00
CA ILE A 26 -7.51 -18.13 -14.33
C ILE A 26 -6.35 -19.05 -13.97
N LEU A 27 -6.66 -20.24 -13.44
CA LEU A 27 -5.65 -21.25 -13.11
C LEU A 27 -4.89 -21.71 -14.36
N HIS A 28 -5.60 -21.97 -15.47
CA HIS A 28 -4.99 -22.37 -16.73
C HIS A 28 -4.02 -21.31 -17.25
N ARG A 29 -4.42 -20.04 -17.28
CA ARG A 29 -3.54 -18.92 -17.67
C ARG A 29 -2.33 -18.80 -16.77
N HIS A 30 -2.51 -18.99 -15.46
CA HIS A 30 -1.42 -18.92 -14.49
C HIS A 30 -0.38 -20.03 -14.72
N VAL A 31 -0.83 -21.27 -14.88
CA VAL A 31 0.04 -22.41 -15.19
C VAL A 31 0.77 -22.18 -16.51
N TYR A 32 0.06 -21.77 -17.56
CA TYR A 32 0.66 -21.46 -18.85
C TYR A 32 1.74 -20.36 -18.73
N ALA A 33 1.45 -19.29 -17.99
CA ALA A 33 2.40 -18.20 -17.80
C ALA A 33 3.68 -18.66 -17.08
N LEU A 34 3.55 -19.54 -16.08
CA LEU A 34 4.69 -20.15 -15.39
C LEU A 34 5.51 -21.03 -16.33
N GLU A 35 4.86 -21.92 -17.09
CA GLU A 35 5.54 -22.86 -17.99
C GLU A 35 6.28 -22.15 -19.13
N GLN A 36 5.71 -21.06 -19.64
CA GLN A 36 6.30 -20.28 -20.73
C GLN A 36 7.21 -19.15 -20.25
N ASN A 37 7.38 -18.99 -18.92
CA ASN A 37 8.07 -17.84 -18.32
C ASN A 37 7.59 -16.51 -18.91
N SER A 38 6.28 -16.36 -19.04
CA SER A 38 5.62 -15.21 -19.66
C SER A 38 4.77 -14.44 -18.63
N THR A 39 4.30 -13.26 -19.00
CA THR A 39 3.44 -12.45 -18.13
C THR A 39 2.03 -13.05 -18.07
N LEU A 40 1.55 -13.29 -16.84
CA LEU A 40 0.13 -13.55 -16.59
C LEU A 40 -0.65 -12.24 -16.71
N ASP A 41 -1.31 -12.05 -17.85
CA ASP A 41 -2.14 -10.87 -18.08
C ASP A 41 -3.57 -11.07 -17.56
N LEU A 42 -3.89 -10.34 -16.49
CA LEU A 42 -5.20 -10.24 -15.86
C LEU A 42 -5.67 -8.78 -15.82
N THR A 43 -5.17 -7.97 -16.76
CA THR A 43 -5.53 -6.56 -16.90
C THR A 43 -7.02 -6.41 -17.13
N GLY A 44 -7.68 -5.55 -16.35
CA GLY A 44 -9.11 -5.25 -16.48
C GLY A 44 -10.06 -6.38 -16.08
N VAL A 45 -9.55 -7.53 -15.60
CA VAL A 45 -10.40 -8.66 -15.22
C VAL A 45 -11.25 -8.29 -14.00
N VAL A 46 -12.55 -8.59 -14.07
CA VAL A 46 -13.46 -8.49 -12.94
C VAL A 46 -13.50 -9.82 -12.19
N PHE A 47 -13.00 -9.84 -10.96
CA PHE A 47 -13.10 -10.97 -10.03
C PHE A 47 -14.39 -10.80 -9.20
N PRO A 48 -15.46 -11.55 -9.52
CA PRO A 48 -16.80 -11.30 -8.97
C PRO A 48 -16.97 -11.77 -7.52
N SER A 49 -16.12 -12.69 -7.08
CA SER A 49 -16.19 -13.36 -5.78
C SER A 49 -14.87 -13.24 -5.02
N LYS A 50 -14.83 -13.81 -3.81
CA LYS A 50 -13.61 -13.87 -3.00
C LYS A 50 -12.53 -14.67 -3.74
N GLN A 51 -11.32 -14.11 -3.81
CA GLN A 51 -10.16 -14.75 -4.44
C GLN A 51 -9.15 -15.19 -3.39
N ASN A 52 -8.57 -16.38 -3.59
CA ASN A 52 -7.52 -16.92 -2.74
C ASN A 52 -6.29 -17.25 -3.58
N PHE A 53 -5.29 -16.38 -3.50
CA PHE A 53 -3.96 -16.53 -4.07
C PHE A 53 -2.89 -16.74 -3.00
N SER A 54 -3.28 -17.24 -1.83
CA SER A 54 -2.34 -17.40 -0.71
C SER A 54 -1.29 -18.46 -1.04
N ASN A 55 -0.03 -18.18 -0.73
CA ASN A 55 1.13 -19.05 -0.97
C ASN A 55 1.34 -19.45 -2.44
N ILE A 56 0.79 -18.68 -3.38
CA ILE A 56 1.00 -18.88 -4.82
C ILE A 56 2.24 -18.12 -5.27
N THR A 57 3.00 -18.73 -6.20
CA THR A 57 4.05 -18.04 -6.95
C THR A 57 3.50 -17.51 -8.26
N PHE A 58 3.58 -16.21 -8.47
CA PHE A 58 3.30 -15.57 -9.76
C PHE A 58 4.62 -15.41 -10.56
N PRO A 59 4.60 -15.59 -11.89
CA PRO A 59 5.64 -15.04 -12.75
C PRO A 59 5.51 -13.50 -12.77
N SER A 60 5.89 -12.83 -13.86
CA SER A 60 5.38 -11.46 -14.06
C SER A 60 3.86 -11.51 -14.18
N VAL A 61 3.14 -10.59 -13.54
CA VAL A 61 1.67 -10.57 -13.52
C VAL A 61 1.13 -9.15 -13.58
N SER A 62 0.10 -8.94 -14.40
CA SER A 62 -0.65 -7.70 -14.43
C SER A 62 -2.08 -7.91 -13.94
N PHE A 63 -2.41 -7.27 -12.83
CA PHE A 63 -3.76 -6.98 -12.36
C PHE A 63 -4.14 -5.51 -12.63
N ALA A 64 -3.45 -4.81 -13.54
CA ALA A 64 -3.74 -3.42 -13.81
C ALA A 64 -5.21 -3.23 -14.20
N LYS A 65 -5.90 -2.24 -13.61
CA LYS A 65 -7.33 -1.97 -13.83
C LYS A 65 -8.28 -3.13 -13.48
N ALA A 66 -7.80 -4.20 -12.84
CA ALA A 66 -8.64 -5.30 -12.42
C ALA A 66 -9.59 -4.86 -11.28
N MET A 67 -10.74 -5.51 -11.18
CA MET A 67 -11.76 -5.23 -10.17
C MET A 67 -12.00 -6.44 -9.28
N PHE A 68 -11.59 -6.37 -8.03
CA PHE A 68 -11.90 -7.39 -7.01
C PHE A 68 -13.17 -7.00 -6.26
N SER A 69 -14.29 -7.64 -6.60
CA SER A 69 -15.60 -7.38 -5.99
C SER A 69 -15.74 -8.08 -4.62
N GLY A 70 -15.09 -9.23 -4.46
CA GLY A 70 -14.92 -9.92 -3.19
C GLY A 70 -13.61 -9.55 -2.48
N GLY A 71 -13.35 -10.16 -1.33
CA GLY A 71 -12.04 -10.05 -0.68
C GLY A 71 -10.97 -10.81 -1.47
N ALA A 72 -9.72 -10.35 -1.42
CA ALA A 72 -8.60 -10.99 -2.09
C ALA A 72 -7.49 -11.32 -1.09
N SER A 73 -7.00 -12.56 -1.08
CA SER A 73 -5.87 -12.96 -0.25
C SER A 73 -4.68 -13.30 -1.13
N PHE A 74 -3.57 -12.60 -0.93
CA PHE A 74 -2.23 -12.85 -1.45
C PHE A 74 -1.26 -13.16 -0.30
N ARG A 75 -1.79 -13.66 0.83
CA ARG A 75 -0.97 -13.99 2.01
C ARG A 75 0.11 -15.00 1.63
N GLY A 76 1.37 -14.71 1.93
CA GLY A 76 2.52 -15.57 1.62
C GLY A 76 2.76 -15.75 0.12
N ALA A 77 2.09 -14.99 -0.75
CA ALA A 77 2.30 -15.09 -2.19
C ALA A 77 3.69 -14.56 -2.56
N THR A 78 4.33 -15.18 -3.55
CA THR A 78 5.60 -14.72 -4.12
C THR A 78 5.36 -14.21 -5.53
N PHE A 79 5.61 -12.93 -5.77
CA PHE A 79 5.67 -12.34 -7.10
C PHE A 79 7.11 -12.43 -7.58
N GLY A 80 7.40 -13.43 -8.43
CA GLY A 80 8.74 -13.71 -8.93
C GLY A 80 9.20 -12.69 -10.00
N GLY A 81 8.26 -12.20 -10.81
CA GLY A 81 8.47 -11.14 -11.79
C GLY A 81 7.91 -9.79 -11.35
N GLU A 82 7.70 -8.89 -12.31
CA GLU A 82 7.01 -7.61 -12.08
C GLU A 82 5.56 -7.85 -11.69
N ALA A 83 5.05 -7.09 -10.71
CA ALA A 83 3.69 -7.23 -10.21
C ALA A 83 2.94 -5.90 -10.34
N GLU A 84 2.02 -5.82 -11.30
CA GLU A 84 1.30 -4.59 -11.62
C GLU A 84 -0.14 -4.64 -11.10
N PHE A 85 -0.50 -3.69 -10.24
CA PHE A 85 -1.83 -3.46 -9.67
C PHE A 85 -2.33 -2.03 -9.98
N GLY A 86 -1.66 -1.33 -10.91
CA GLY A 86 -1.98 0.05 -11.25
C GLY A 86 -3.45 0.23 -11.62
N GLU A 87 -4.10 1.23 -11.05
CA GLU A 87 -5.53 1.54 -11.25
C GLU A 87 -6.50 0.39 -10.90
N ALA A 88 -6.03 -0.68 -10.24
CA ALA A 88 -6.92 -1.76 -9.79
C ALA A 88 -7.83 -1.29 -8.65
N THR A 89 -8.99 -1.92 -8.50
CA THR A 89 -9.95 -1.62 -7.42
C THR A 89 -10.23 -2.86 -6.58
N PHE A 90 -10.05 -2.73 -5.27
CA PHE A 90 -10.38 -3.76 -4.28
C PHE A 90 -11.55 -3.29 -3.42
N SER A 91 -12.71 -3.93 -3.60
CA SER A 91 -13.97 -3.51 -2.96
C SER A 91 -14.10 -3.97 -1.51
N ARG A 92 -13.27 -4.93 -1.09
CA ARG A 92 -13.31 -5.58 0.22
C ARG A 92 -11.87 -5.74 0.75
N THR A 93 -11.76 -6.32 1.94
CA THR A 93 -10.46 -6.55 2.60
C THR A 93 -9.50 -7.29 1.68
N THR A 94 -8.26 -6.80 1.63
CA THR A 94 -7.17 -7.40 0.84
C THR A 94 -5.98 -7.71 1.72
N GLY A 95 -5.43 -8.92 1.60
CA GLY A 95 -4.29 -9.37 2.39
C GLY A 95 -3.06 -9.61 1.54
N PHE A 96 -1.93 -9.02 1.90
CA PHE A 96 -0.59 -9.26 1.37
C PHE A 96 0.39 -9.63 2.50
N GLN A 97 -0.12 -10.16 3.62
CA GLN A 97 0.72 -10.50 4.76
C GLN A 97 1.77 -11.52 4.34
N GLU A 98 3.04 -11.29 4.71
CA GLU A 98 4.16 -12.16 4.37
C GLU A 98 4.38 -12.35 2.84
N ALA A 99 3.77 -11.50 2.00
CA ALA A 99 3.97 -11.55 0.55
C ALA A 99 5.38 -11.05 0.18
N ILE A 100 5.97 -11.62 -0.88
CA ILE A 100 7.29 -11.25 -1.37
C ILE A 100 7.16 -10.73 -2.80
N PHE A 101 7.52 -9.47 -3.01
CA PHE A 101 7.64 -8.87 -4.33
C PHE A 101 9.12 -8.88 -4.73
N SER A 102 9.49 -9.81 -5.61
CA SER A 102 10.90 -10.04 -5.95
C SER A 102 11.45 -8.95 -6.88
N GLN A 103 10.61 -8.42 -7.77
CA GLN A 103 10.92 -7.30 -8.66
C GLN A 103 10.04 -6.09 -8.30
N ASN A 104 9.89 -5.14 -9.21
CA ASN A 104 9.06 -3.96 -8.99
C ASN A 104 7.58 -4.33 -8.78
N ALA A 105 6.94 -3.63 -7.86
CA ALA A 105 5.52 -3.76 -7.55
C ALA A 105 4.83 -2.41 -7.78
N GLY A 106 4.01 -2.33 -8.83
CA GLY A 106 3.25 -1.16 -9.20
C GLY A 106 1.87 -1.16 -8.58
N PHE A 107 1.52 -0.12 -7.83
CA PHE A 107 0.21 0.13 -7.20
C PHE A 107 -0.28 1.55 -7.50
N ASP A 108 0.23 2.18 -8.56
CA ASP A 108 -0.09 3.56 -8.86
C ASP A 108 -1.57 3.72 -9.18
N GLY A 109 -2.24 4.68 -8.53
CA GLY A 109 -3.67 4.91 -8.71
C GLY A 109 -4.59 3.79 -8.20
N VAL A 110 -4.07 2.77 -7.52
CA VAL A 110 -4.89 1.70 -6.94
C VAL A 110 -5.91 2.26 -5.94
N THR A 111 -7.10 1.68 -5.89
CA THR A 111 -8.13 2.02 -4.90
C THR A 111 -8.47 0.83 -4.02
N PHE A 112 -8.18 0.93 -2.72
CA PHE A 112 -8.63 -0.02 -1.70
C PHE A 112 -9.82 0.56 -0.95
N SER A 113 -11.01 0.01 -1.21
CA SER A 113 -12.25 0.39 -0.51
C SER A 113 -12.50 -0.40 0.77
N GLY A 114 -11.76 -1.50 0.99
CA GLY A 114 -11.70 -2.23 2.25
C GLY A 114 -10.28 -2.27 2.80
N GLY A 115 -10.14 -2.74 4.05
CA GLY A 115 -8.85 -2.71 4.76
C GLY A 115 -7.79 -3.52 4.05
N VAL A 116 -6.54 -3.04 4.05
CA VAL A 116 -5.43 -3.73 3.39
C VAL A 116 -4.27 -3.95 4.34
N ARG A 117 -3.67 -5.15 4.26
CA ARG A 117 -2.63 -5.59 5.20
C ARG A 117 -1.39 -6.07 4.45
N PHE A 118 -0.29 -5.34 4.56
CA PHE A 118 1.05 -5.71 4.09
C PHE A 118 1.97 -6.12 5.24
N VAL A 119 1.40 -6.66 6.32
CA VAL A 119 2.16 -7.05 7.52
C VAL A 119 3.26 -8.04 7.14
N LYS A 120 4.51 -7.72 7.48
CA LYS A 120 5.70 -8.55 7.14
C LYS A 120 5.89 -8.78 5.64
N ALA A 121 5.30 -7.97 4.77
CA ALA A 121 5.55 -8.05 3.34
C ALA A 121 6.98 -7.57 3.02
N THR A 122 7.63 -8.22 2.07
CA THR A 122 8.96 -7.83 1.59
C THR A 122 8.88 -7.32 0.16
N PHE A 123 9.30 -6.08 -0.06
CA PHE A 123 9.44 -5.49 -1.39
C PHE A 123 10.93 -5.42 -1.75
N LYS A 124 11.41 -6.40 -2.53
CA LYS A 124 12.81 -6.46 -2.97
C LYS A 124 13.10 -5.43 -4.06
N GLY A 125 12.15 -5.21 -4.97
CA GLY A 125 12.16 -4.13 -5.96
C GLY A 125 11.50 -2.84 -5.46
N GLY A 126 11.32 -1.87 -6.35
CA GLY A 126 10.61 -0.63 -6.02
C GLY A 126 9.11 -0.86 -5.81
N ALA A 127 8.52 -0.20 -4.81
CA ALA A 127 7.09 -0.30 -4.50
C ALA A 127 6.39 1.05 -4.74
N MET A 128 5.57 1.14 -5.78
CA MET A 128 5.03 2.41 -6.29
C MET A 128 3.53 2.53 -5.97
N PHE A 129 3.17 3.31 -4.96
CA PHE A 129 1.80 3.62 -4.53
C PHE A 129 1.41 5.07 -4.87
N ARG A 130 1.93 5.63 -5.95
CA ARG A 130 1.70 7.05 -6.28
C ARG A 130 0.23 7.25 -6.60
N ARG A 131 -0.40 8.27 -6.03
CA ARG A 131 -1.84 8.54 -6.20
C ARG A 131 -2.75 7.38 -5.75
N ALA A 132 -2.26 6.43 -4.97
CA ALA A 132 -3.08 5.37 -4.39
C ALA A 132 -4.11 5.95 -3.41
N THR A 133 -5.29 5.35 -3.35
CA THR A 133 -6.37 5.73 -2.44
C THR A 133 -6.72 4.58 -1.52
N PHE A 134 -6.57 4.81 -0.21
CA PHE A 134 -6.95 3.88 0.84
C PHE A 134 -8.14 4.48 1.59
N ASN A 135 -9.34 3.96 1.35
CA ASN A 135 -10.58 4.49 1.95
C ASN A 135 -10.81 3.99 3.38
N THR A 136 -10.03 3.00 3.81
CA THR A 136 -10.05 2.41 5.15
C THR A 136 -8.62 2.19 5.64
N SER A 137 -8.47 1.65 6.85
CA SER A 137 -7.14 1.46 7.45
C SER A 137 -6.23 0.56 6.60
N ILE A 138 -4.96 0.94 6.56
CA ILE A 138 -3.87 0.18 5.94
C ILE A 138 -2.76 -0.03 6.97
N THR A 139 -2.15 -1.21 6.93
CA THR A 139 -0.96 -1.51 7.73
C THR A 139 0.16 -2.12 6.88
N PHE A 140 1.35 -1.55 7.05
CA PHE A 140 2.65 -2.05 6.59
C PHE A 140 3.52 -2.45 7.79
N GLU A 141 2.89 -2.83 8.91
CA GLU A 141 3.60 -3.23 10.13
C GLU A 141 4.65 -4.31 9.83
N GLU A 142 5.88 -4.09 10.29
CA GLU A 142 7.03 -4.99 10.05
C GLU A 142 7.35 -5.25 8.56
N ALA A 143 6.85 -4.44 7.62
CA ALA A 143 7.21 -4.56 6.20
C ALA A 143 8.66 -4.08 5.95
N ASP A 144 9.30 -4.65 4.93
CA ASP A 144 10.65 -4.26 4.50
C ASP A 144 10.63 -3.79 3.03
N PHE A 145 11.04 -2.55 2.80
CA PHE A 145 11.18 -1.94 1.47
C PHE A 145 12.65 -1.82 1.12
N ASN A 146 13.17 -2.77 0.33
CA ASN A 146 14.60 -2.85 0.01
C ASN A 146 15.07 -1.77 -0.96
N MET A 147 14.15 -1.28 -1.79
CA MET A 147 14.38 -0.20 -2.75
C MET A 147 13.43 0.97 -2.46
N THR A 148 13.19 1.84 -3.45
CA THR A 148 12.33 3.02 -3.24
C THR A 148 10.89 2.61 -2.95
N ALA A 149 10.32 3.16 -1.88
CA ALA A 149 8.90 3.10 -1.57
C ALA A 149 8.28 4.48 -1.84
N ALA A 150 7.34 4.53 -2.78
CA ALA A 150 6.85 5.78 -3.38
C ALA A 150 5.35 5.94 -3.13
N PHE A 151 4.97 6.82 -2.22
CA PHE A 151 3.60 7.14 -1.81
C PHE A 151 3.22 8.58 -2.20
N GLU A 152 3.87 9.16 -3.19
CA GLU A 152 3.63 10.55 -3.58
C GLU A 152 2.17 10.74 -4.00
N LYS A 153 1.52 11.75 -3.42
CA LYS A 153 0.09 12.04 -3.63
C LYS A 153 -0.87 10.91 -3.24
N ALA A 154 -0.43 9.92 -2.46
CA ALA A 154 -1.32 8.91 -1.91
C ALA A 154 -2.28 9.54 -0.87
N THR A 155 -3.49 9.02 -0.80
CA THR A 155 -4.50 9.45 0.18
C THR A 155 -4.85 8.30 1.11
N PHE A 156 -4.64 8.51 2.40
CA PHE A 156 -5.00 7.60 3.48
C PHE A 156 -6.20 8.21 4.24
N SER A 157 -7.39 7.64 4.03
CA SER A 157 -8.62 8.20 4.59
C SER A 157 -8.83 7.84 6.06
N GLU A 158 -8.32 6.69 6.47
CA GLU A 158 -8.29 6.24 7.87
C GLU A 158 -6.83 6.07 8.32
N ALA A 159 -6.59 5.43 9.47
CA ALA A 159 -5.24 5.23 10.00
C ALA A 159 -4.33 4.48 8.99
N ALA A 160 -3.14 5.05 8.75
CA ALA A 160 -2.08 4.42 7.98
C ALA A 160 -0.92 4.04 8.90
N GLU A 161 -0.73 2.74 9.08
CA GLU A 161 0.27 2.17 9.98
C GLU A 161 1.51 1.73 9.20
N PHE A 162 2.66 2.28 9.59
CA PHE A 162 4.02 1.98 9.16
C PHE A 162 4.91 1.66 10.37
N ASN A 163 4.30 1.19 11.47
CA ASN A 163 5.02 0.89 12.70
C ASN A 163 5.99 -0.28 12.48
N ASN A 164 7.20 -0.19 13.02
CA ASN A 164 8.26 -1.18 12.84
C ASN A 164 8.61 -1.48 11.36
N THR A 165 8.21 -0.62 10.41
CA THR A 165 8.57 -0.75 9.00
C THR A 165 10.03 -0.35 8.79
N THR A 166 10.74 -1.07 7.92
CA THR A 166 12.07 -0.68 7.46
C THR A 166 12.03 -0.20 6.01
N PHE A 167 12.50 1.02 5.78
CA PHE A 167 12.74 1.56 4.45
C PHE A 167 14.25 1.55 4.19
N GLN A 168 14.74 0.52 3.49
CA GLN A 168 16.16 0.41 3.14
C GLN A 168 16.53 1.40 2.03
N GLY A 169 15.61 1.62 1.07
CA GLY A 169 15.71 2.64 0.04
C GLY A 169 15.06 3.97 0.46
N ASN A 170 14.87 4.87 -0.51
CA ASN A 170 14.20 6.14 -0.26
C ASN A 170 12.71 5.92 0.04
N ALA A 171 12.20 6.58 1.07
CA ALA A 171 10.77 6.60 1.37
C ALA A 171 10.19 7.96 0.96
N ARG A 172 9.23 7.98 0.03
CA ARG A 172 8.70 9.22 -0.55
C ARG A 172 7.22 9.34 -0.25
N PHE A 173 6.85 10.33 0.55
CA PHE A 173 5.50 10.69 0.95
C PHE A 173 5.14 12.11 0.50
N LYS A 174 5.86 12.67 -0.47
CA LYS A 174 5.65 14.03 -0.97
C LYS A 174 4.21 14.25 -1.41
N ASN A 175 3.56 15.28 -0.87
CA ASN A 175 2.13 15.58 -1.06
C ASN A 175 1.17 14.43 -0.68
N ALA A 176 1.58 13.45 0.13
CA ALA A 176 0.67 12.45 0.66
C ALA A 176 -0.28 13.09 1.69
N THR A 177 -1.49 12.55 1.84
CA THR A 177 -2.50 13.02 2.80
C THR A 177 -2.89 11.92 3.76
N PHE A 178 -2.72 12.16 5.06
CA PHE A 178 -3.08 11.28 6.16
C PHE A 178 -4.25 11.88 6.96
N ARG A 179 -5.48 11.46 6.66
CA ARG A 179 -6.69 12.12 7.19
C ARG A 179 -6.98 11.81 8.65
N ARG A 180 -6.72 10.59 9.09
CA ARG A 180 -7.01 10.13 10.48
C ARG A 180 -5.77 9.75 11.28
N GLY A 181 -4.65 9.54 10.61
CA GLY A 181 -3.34 9.46 11.25
C GLY A 181 -2.29 8.76 10.39
N GLY A 182 -1.04 9.17 10.56
CA GLY A 182 0.14 8.53 9.97
C GLY A 182 1.04 8.03 11.09
N LEU A 183 1.12 6.71 11.26
CA LEU A 183 1.80 6.07 12.38
C LEU A 183 3.09 5.42 11.89
N PHE A 184 4.24 5.99 12.25
CA PHE A 184 5.59 5.60 11.86
C PHE A 184 6.43 5.19 13.08
N GLY A 185 5.79 4.80 14.18
CA GLY A 185 6.46 4.47 15.43
C GLY A 185 7.46 3.33 15.24
N ARG A 186 8.67 3.48 15.79
CA ARG A 186 9.77 2.49 15.69
C ARG A 186 10.17 2.13 14.25
N SER A 187 9.76 2.92 13.26
CA SER A 187 10.19 2.72 11.88
C SER A 187 11.65 3.12 11.68
N THR A 188 12.31 2.54 10.68
CA THR A 188 13.69 2.87 10.32
C THR A 188 13.77 3.31 8.87
N PHE A 189 14.23 4.53 8.63
CA PHE A 189 14.54 5.06 7.31
C PHE A 189 16.06 5.02 7.09
N ARG A 190 16.56 4.13 6.23
CA ARG A 190 18.00 3.97 5.97
C ARG A 190 18.54 4.97 4.96
N ARG A 191 17.68 5.48 4.07
CA ARG A 191 17.97 6.55 3.11
C ARG A 191 17.00 7.71 3.35
N ASP A 192 16.86 8.60 2.36
CA ASP A 192 16.06 9.80 2.52
C ASP A 192 14.59 9.45 2.77
N ALA A 193 14.01 10.12 3.75
CA ALA A 193 12.59 10.10 4.07
C ALA A 193 11.99 11.47 3.73
N ARG A 194 11.09 11.48 2.75
CA ARG A 194 10.63 12.69 2.06
C ARG A 194 9.15 12.92 2.27
N PHE A 195 8.82 13.81 3.20
CA PHE A 195 7.46 14.19 3.59
C PHE A 195 7.12 15.62 3.14
N GLU A 196 7.83 16.19 2.16
CA GLU A 196 7.61 17.57 1.75
C GLU A 196 6.16 17.77 1.29
N ARG A 197 5.51 18.81 1.83
CA ARG A 197 4.10 19.10 1.57
C ARG A 197 3.13 17.95 1.88
N ALA A 198 3.53 16.96 2.67
CA ALA A 198 2.60 15.98 3.21
C ALA A 198 1.64 16.67 4.18
N THR A 199 0.38 16.24 4.20
CA THR A 199 -0.64 16.76 5.12
C THR A 199 -1.05 15.66 6.08
N PHE A 200 -0.99 15.94 7.37
CA PHE A 200 -1.45 15.08 8.43
C PHE A 200 -2.60 15.77 9.17
N ASP A 201 -3.84 15.39 8.85
CA ASP A 201 -5.02 15.98 9.49
C ASP A 201 -5.30 15.34 10.86
N GLY A 202 -4.89 14.08 11.03
CA GLY A 202 -4.99 13.34 12.29
C GLY A 202 -3.65 13.25 13.02
N ILE A 203 -3.58 12.30 13.97
CA ILE A 203 -2.37 12.08 14.79
C ILE A 203 -1.22 11.61 13.89
N SER A 204 -0.06 12.24 14.05
CA SER A 204 1.19 11.83 13.42
C SER A 204 2.11 11.27 14.49
N TRP A 205 2.42 9.97 14.43
CA TRP A 205 3.19 9.33 15.48
C TRP A 205 4.51 8.82 14.93
N PHE A 206 5.62 9.48 15.29
CA PHE A 206 6.97 9.10 14.88
C PHE A 206 7.79 8.54 16.06
N GLU A 207 7.18 8.24 17.21
CA GLU A 207 7.92 7.87 18.41
C GLU A 207 8.93 6.74 18.16
N SER A 208 10.15 6.95 18.65
CA SER A 208 11.26 5.99 18.48
C SER A 208 11.62 5.67 17.02
N ALA A 209 11.16 6.46 16.04
CA ALA A 209 11.58 6.32 14.66
C ALA A 209 13.04 6.76 14.48
N THR A 210 13.76 6.08 13.59
CA THR A 210 15.16 6.39 13.28
C THR A 210 15.31 6.79 11.81
N PHE A 211 15.81 8.00 11.58
CA PHE A 211 16.14 8.55 10.26
C PHE A 211 17.66 8.54 10.07
N ASN A 212 18.18 7.60 9.28
CA ASN A 212 19.60 7.52 8.95
C ASN A 212 19.99 8.33 7.72
N GLY A 213 19.08 8.53 6.77
CA GLY A 213 19.22 9.49 5.68
C GLY A 213 18.64 10.85 6.04
N ASN A 214 18.47 11.73 5.05
CA ASN A 214 17.84 13.03 5.27
C ASN A 214 16.35 12.86 5.58
N ALA A 215 15.84 13.64 6.53
CA ALA A 215 14.42 13.72 6.82
C ALA A 215 13.87 15.07 6.34
N GLU A 216 13.09 15.07 5.27
CA GLU A 216 12.63 16.28 4.59
C GLU A 216 11.13 16.50 4.85
N PHE A 217 10.78 17.41 5.74
CA PHE A 217 9.40 17.79 6.09
C PHE A 217 9.02 19.20 5.58
N GLU A 218 9.78 19.77 4.65
CA GLU A 218 9.55 21.14 4.17
C GLU A 218 8.12 21.33 3.64
N GLY A 219 7.39 22.26 4.26
CA GLY A 219 6.00 22.57 3.90
C GLY A 219 5.00 21.48 4.29
N ALA A 220 5.39 20.48 5.07
CA ALA A 220 4.46 19.53 5.67
C ALA A 220 3.52 20.26 6.65
N VAL A 221 2.27 19.81 6.71
CA VAL A 221 1.23 20.40 7.58
C VAL A 221 0.80 19.35 8.58
N PHE A 222 0.86 19.69 9.87
CA PHE A 222 0.41 18.85 10.97
C PHE A 222 -0.80 19.54 11.64
N SER A 223 -2.01 19.17 11.22
CA SER A 223 -3.25 19.74 11.74
C SER A 223 -3.76 19.02 12.99
N GLY A 224 -3.26 17.80 13.25
CA GLY A 224 -3.45 17.07 14.50
C GLY A 224 -2.15 16.91 15.29
N PRO A 225 -2.19 16.31 16.49
CA PRO A 225 -1.01 16.10 17.32
C PRO A 225 0.11 15.38 16.58
N ALA A 226 1.35 15.84 16.76
CA ALA A 226 2.52 15.27 16.12
C ALA A 226 3.59 14.89 17.15
N GLU A 227 3.79 13.59 17.34
CA GLU A 227 4.63 13.01 18.36
C GLU A 227 5.99 12.61 17.79
N PHE A 228 7.06 13.24 18.27
CA PHE A 228 8.45 12.96 17.89
C PHE A 228 9.31 12.49 19.09
N GLU A 229 8.68 11.95 20.13
CA GLU A 229 9.39 11.46 21.31
C GLU A 229 10.39 10.36 20.93
N ASN A 230 11.62 10.44 21.45
CA ASN A 230 12.70 9.48 21.19
C ASN A 230 13.05 9.28 19.70
N VAL A 231 12.69 10.23 18.83
CA VAL A 231 13.09 10.20 17.41
C VAL A 231 14.58 10.47 17.28
N ARG A 232 15.25 9.69 16.44
CA ARG A 232 16.67 9.87 16.12
C ARG A 232 16.86 10.35 14.69
N PHE A 233 17.42 11.53 14.52
CA PHE A 233 17.90 12.02 13.22
C PHE A 233 19.44 11.88 13.18
N CYS A 234 19.94 10.95 12.36
CA CYS A 234 21.39 10.74 12.20
C CYS A 234 22.00 11.61 11.08
N ASN A 235 21.16 12.31 10.31
CA ASN A 235 21.55 13.24 9.27
C ASN A 235 20.61 14.47 9.29
N SER A 236 20.65 15.29 8.25
CA SER A 236 19.88 16.54 8.16
C SER A 236 18.38 16.28 8.28
N ALA A 237 17.72 17.05 9.16
CA ALA A 237 16.28 17.11 9.28
C ALA A 237 15.82 18.54 8.93
N SER A 238 14.99 18.68 7.89
CA SER A 238 14.43 19.97 7.49
C SER A 238 12.94 20.01 7.77
N PHE A 239 12.50 20.98 8.57
CA PHE A 239 11.08 21.21 8.83
C PHE A 239 10.55 22.44 8.05
N GLY A 240 11.40 23.42 7.74
CA GLY A 240 11.03 24.59 6.93
C GLY A 240 9.79 25.31 7.47
N ALA A 241 8.99 25.92 6.59
CA ALA A 241 7.69 26.49 6.92
C ALA A 241 6.61 25.42 7.19
N SER A 242 6.96 24.31 7.84
CA SER A 242 5.97 23.37 8.35
C SER A 242 5.10 24.06 9.38
N SER A 243 3.78 23.87 9.30
CA SER A 243 2.85 24.40 10.29
C SER A 243 2.68 23.37 11.41
N PRO A 244 3.23 23.59 12.61
CA PRO A 244 3.01 22.69 13.73
C PRO A 244 1.56 22.80 14.23
N TYR A 245 1.08 21.72 14.85
CA TYR A 245 -0.14 21.74 15.65
C TYR A 245 0.06 22.65 16.86
N ALA A 246 -0.87 23.59 17.06
CA ALA A 246 -0.79 24.57 18.14
C ALA A 246 -1.42 24.01 19.43
N GLU A 247 -0.70 23.15 20.15
CA GLU A 247 -0.99 22.87 21.57
C GLU A 247 0.29 22.38 22.27
N ASN A 248 1.06 23.34 22.79
CA ASN A 248 2.12 23.20 23.81
C ASN A 248 3.02 21.95 23.75
N ASP A 249 3.85 21.78 22.72
CA ASP A 249 5.27 21.46 22.89
C ASP A 249 5.98 21.47 21.53
N ASN A 250 6.97 22.36 21.42
CA ASN A 250 7.79 22.50 20.22
C ASN A 250 8.73 21.28 20.15
N PRO A 251 8.82 20.53 19.04
CA PRO A 251 9.82 19.46 18.91
C PRO A 251 11.21 20.10 18.90
N LYS A 252 11.83 20.20 20.07
CA LYS A 252 13.22 20.62 20.21
C LYS A 252 14.07 19.45 19.74
N ALA A 253 14.70 19.62 18.59
CA ALA A 253 15.89 18.86 18.25
C ALA A 253 16.95 19.15 19.31
N SER A 254 17.21 18.18 20.18
CA SER A 254 18.36 18.16 21.09
C SER A 254 19.46 17.28 20.52
#